data_AF-A0A498GZ39-F1
#
_entry.id   AF-A0A498GZ39-F1
#
_cell.length_a   1.000
_cell.length_b   1.000
_cell.length_c   1.000
_cell.angle_alpha   90.00
_cell.angle_beta   90.00
_cell.angle_gamma   90.00
#
_symmetry.space_group_name_H-M   'P 1'
#
loop_
_entity.id
_entity.type
_entity.pdbx_description
1 polymer ?
#
loop_
_entity_poly.entity_id
_entity_poly.type
_entity_poly.pdbx_seq_one_letter_code
_entity_poly.pdbx_strand_id
1 'polypeptide(L)'
;MSWQDIGITVITILFSVMLLPQLRDVVSRGIVLNFFSALFTAILSTLMCLIFATLELWLSVVGQSLVAAVWMALAYFSVKNVRDTVYPERTLWFVAGDFFAVWAMGVIFLASKGVRRIFSRNQPD
;
A
#
# COMPACT_ATOMS: atom_id res chain seq x y z
N MET A 1 20.10 11.93 21.32
CA MET A 1 19.49 10.85 20.52
C MET A 1 18.91 9.82 21.48
N SER A 2 17.61 9.57 21.41
CA SER A 2 16.99 8.51 22.21
C SER A 2 17.39 7.15 21.62
N TRP A 3 17.59 6.15 22.48
CA TRP A 3 17.86 4.78 22.03
C TRP A 3 16.71 4.21 21.15
N GLN A 4 15.50 4.76 21.31
CA GLN A 4 14.31 4.43 20.52
C GLN A 4 14.48 4.81 19.04
N ASP A 5 15.02 5.99 18.76
CA ASP A 5 15.23 6.47 17.39
C ASP A 5 16.21 5.55 16.64
N ILE A 6 17.27 5.11 17.33
CA ILE A 6 18.25 4.16 16.79
C ILE A 6 17.59 2.80 16.54
N GLY A 7 16.86 2.26 17.53
CA GLY A 7 16.22 0.95 17.41
C GLY A 7 15.17 0.89 16.29
N ILE A 8 14.30 1.89 16.21
CA ILE A 8 13.29 2.00 15.15
C ILE A 8 13.97 2.11 13.79
N THR A 9 14.96 2.99 13.65
CA THR A 9 15.69 3.17 12.39
C THR A 9 16.31 1.86 11.89
N VAL A 10 16.99 1.09 12.76
CA VAL A 10 17.61 -0.18 12.37
C VAL A 10 16.56 -1.14 11.83
N ILE A 11 15.42 -1.28 12.50
CA ILE A 11 14.32 -2.14 12.06
C ILE A 11 13.75 -1.66 10.72
N THR A 12 13.52 -0.36 10.58
CA THR A 12 12.98 0.25 9.36
C THR A 12 13.92 0.09 8.16
N ILE A 13 15.24 0.19 8.36
CA ILE A 13 16.23 -0.08 7.32
C ILE A 13 16.19 -1.56 6.91
N LEU A 14 16.11 -2.49 7.86
CA LEU A 14 16.01 -3.92 7.54
C LEU A 14 14.76 -4.22 6.70
N PHE A 15 13.61 -3.65 7.06
CA PHE A 15 12.40 -3.74 6.24
C PHE A 15 12.60 -3.16 4.84
N SER A 16 13.26 -1.99 4.72
CA SER A 16 13.59 -1.40 3.41
C SER A 16 14.41 -2.35 2.55
N VAL A 17 15.44 -2.98 3.13
CA VAL A 17 16.32 -3.93 2.41
C VAL A 17 15.55 -5.16 1.96
N MET A 18 14.62 -5.67 2.79
CA MET A 18 13.77 -6.82 2.44
C MET A 18 12.82 -6.52 1.27
N LEU A 19 12.48 -5.25 1.03
CA LEU A 19 11.64 -4.85 -0.11
C LEU A 19 12.43 -4.72 -1.41
N LEU A 20 13.76 -4.66 -1.39
CA LEU A 20 14.58 -4.49 -2.60
C LEU A 20 14.40 -5.61 -3.64
N PRO A 21 14.39 -6.91 -3.27
CA PRO A 21 14.12 -7.98 -4.23
C PRO A 21 12.73 -7.83 -4.86
N GLN A 22 11.72 -7.51 -4.06
CA GLN A 22 10.36 -7.31 -4.53
C GLN A 22 10.25 -6.11 -5.48
N LEU A 23 10.95 -5.01 -5.18
CA LEU A 23 11.02 -3.84 -6.05
C LEU A 23 11.70 -4.17 -7.38
N ARG A 24 12.83 -4.90 -7.32
CA ARG A 24 13.53 -5.35 -8.53
C ARG A 24 12.65 -6.22 -9.41
N ASP A 25 11.89 -7.14 -8.80
CA ASP A 25 10.98 -8.04 -9.50
C ASP A 25 9.86 -7.27 -10.22
N VAL A 26 9.25 -6.29 -9.55
CA VAL A 26 8.22 -5.44 -10.18
C VAL A 26 8.82 -4.58 -11.29
N VAL A 27 9.99 -3.97 -11.08
CA VAL A 27 10.60 -3.07 -12.07
C VAL A 27 11.16 -3.81 -13.28
N SER A 28 11.79 -4.97 -13.07
CA SER A 28 12.59 -5.64 -14.12
C SER A 28 11.86 -6.82 -14.77
N ARG A 29 10.98 -7.51 -14.03
CA ARG A 29 10.32 -8.73 -14.50
C ARG A 29 8.85 -8.52 -14.86
N GLY A 30 8.34 -7.30 -14.73
CA GLY A 30 6.94 -6.99 -15.04
C GLY A 30 5.96 -7.60 -14.05
N ILE A 31 6.41 -8.03 -12.87
CA ILE A 31 5.53 -8.64 -11.86
C ILE A 31 4.52 -7.60 -11.36
N VAL A 32 3.28 -8.03 -11.22
CA VAL A 32 2.17 -7.20 -10.72
C VAL A 32 1.91 -7.57 -9.27
N LEU A 33 1.97 -6.58 -8.38
CA LEU A 33 1.54 -6.72 -6.99
C LEU A 33 0.13 -6.19 -6.79
N ASN A 34 -0.49 -6.56 -5.67
CA ASN A 34 -1.76 -5.96 -5.29
C ASN A 34 -1.58 -4.45 -5.07
N PHE A 35 -2.14 -3.66 -5.99
CA PHE A 35 -2.05 -2.20 -5.98
C PHE A 35 -2.58 -1.59 -4.68
N PHE A 36 -3.73 -2.06 -4.17
CA PHE A 36 -4.32 -1.53 -2.94
C PHE A 36 -3.46 -1.81 -1.72
N SER A 37 -2.95 -3.03 -1.59
CA SER A 37 -2.06 -3.38 -0.49
C SER A 37 -0.79 -2.53 -0.51
N ALA A 38 -0.19 -2.32 -1.68
CA ALA A 38 1.00 -1.48 -1.81
C ALA A 38 0.68 0.00 -1.52
N LEU A 39 -0.43 0.53 -2.07
CA LEU A 39 -0.85 1.91 -1.89
C LEU A 39 -1.22 2.23 -0.44
N PHE A 40 -2.04 1.41 0.20
CA PHE A 40 -2.42 1.63 1.60
C PHE A 40 -1.21 1.52 2.52
N THR A 41 -0.30 0.58 2.26
CA THR A 41 0.95 0.49 3.03
C THR A 41 1.83 1.73 2.84
N ALA A 42 1.92 2.28 1.63
CA ALA A 42 2.64 3.54 1.37
C ALA A 42 2.02 4.72 2.13
N ILE A 43 0.68 4.84 2.13
CA ILE A 43 -0.05 5.89 2.85
C ILE A 43 0.17 5.75 4.35
N LEU A 44 -0.03 4.56 4.92
CA LEU A 44 0.20 4.28 6.35
C LEU A 44 1.65 4.56 6.74
N SER A 45 2.62 4.20 5.89
CA SER A 45 4.04 4.49 6.13
C SER A 45 4.33 5.99 6.13
N THR A 46 3.66 6.75 5.27
CA THR A 46 3.76 8.21 5.23
C THR A 46 3.16 8.84 6.49
N LEU A 47 2.00 8.35 6.96
CA LEU A 47 1.41 8.78 8.22
C LEU A 47 2.30 8.46 9.42
N MET A 48 2.96 7.30 9.43
CA MET A 48 3.96 6.96 10.46
C MET A 48 5.15 7.92 10.44
N CYS A 49 5.58 8.36 9.26
CA CYS A 49 6.63 9.37 9.12
C CYS A 49 6.23 10.69 9.82
N LEU A 50 4.97 11.12 9.68
CA LEU A 50 4.45 12.29 10.39
C LEU A 50 4.44 12.08 11.90
N ILE A 51 4.03 10.91 12.38
CA ILE A 51 4.06 10.58 13.81
C ILE A 51 5.51 10.65 14.34
N PHE A 52 6.48 10.07 13.64
CA PHE A 52 7.89 10.15 14.05
C PHE A 52 8.42 11.58 14.05
N ALA A 53 8.00 12.41 13.09
CA ALA A 53 8.35 13.83 13.08
C ALA A 53 7.79 14.57 14.30
N THR A 54 6.55 14.29 14.70
CA THR A 54 5.95 14.88 15.93
C THR A 54 6.63 14.42 17.21
N LEU A 55 7.30 13.26 17.20
CA LEU A 55 8.08 12.72 18.32
C LEU A 55 9.56 13.11 18.27
N GLU A 56 9.95 13.99 17.34
CA GLU A 56 11.34 14.43 17.10
C GLU A 56 12.33 13.28 16.80
N LEU A 57 11.82 12.14 16.31
CA LEU A 57 12.62 10.96 15.93
C LEU A 57 13.12 11.09 14.49
N TRP A 58 13.97 12.08 14.25
CA TRP A 58 14.38 12.49 12.90
C TRP A 58 15.11 11.41 12.10
N LEU A 59 15.87 10.52 12.76
CA LEU A 59 16.54 9.43 12.05
C LEU A 59 15.50 8.41 11.54
N SER A 60 14.52 8.09 12.38
CA SER A 60 13.39 7.23 12.04
C SER A 60 12.51 7.84 10.95
N VAL A 61 12.33 9.16 10.92
CA VAL A 61 11.64 9.87 9.83
C VAL A 61 12.32 9.58 8.48
N VAL A 62 13.65 9.70 8.42
CA VAL A 62 14.40 9.42 7.18
C VAL A 62 14.23 7.96 6.77
N GLY A 63 14.45 7.02 7.68
CA GLY A 63 14.28 5.58 7.38
C GLY A 63 12.85 5.25 6.92
N GLN A 64 11.85 5.80 7.60
CA GLN A 64 10.45 5.53 7.31
C GLN A 64 10.00 6.16 5.99
N SER A 65 10.54 7.34 5.65
CA SER A 65 10.28 7.98 4.36
C SER A 65 10.79 7.14 3.18
N LEU A 66 11.93 6.46 3.34
CA LEU A 66 12.46 5.53 2.34
C LEU A 66 11.54 4.31 2.16
N VAL A 67 11.06 3.72 3.25
CA VAL A 67 10.06 2.63 3.20
C VAL A 67 8.80 3.08 2.45
N ALA A 68 8.27 4.26 2.80
CA ALA A 68 7.09 4.81 2.15
C ALA A 68 7.32 5.03 0.64
N ALA A 69 8.49 5.55 0.26
CA ALA A 69 8.85 5.74 -1.14
C ALA A 69 8.96 4.42 -1.91
N VAL A 70 9.54 3.37 -1.31
CA VAL A 70 9.62 2.04 -1.92
C VAL A 70 8.23 1.46 -2.13
N TRP A 71 7.33 1.54 -1.14
CA TRP A 71 5.95 1.08 -1.30
C TRP A 71 5.17 1.86 -2.37
N MET A 72 5.38 3.17 -2.44
CA MET A 72 4.80 4.00 -3.48
C MET A 72 5.31 3.59 -4.86
N ALA A 73 6.62 3.32 -5.00
CA ALA A 73 7.21 2.82 -6.23
C ALA A 73 6.63 1.45 -6.63
N LEU A 74 6.48 0.52 -5.68
CA LEU A 74 5.83 -0.78 -5.90
C LEU A 74 4.40 -0.61 -6.43
N ALA A 75 3.61 0.29 -5.83
CA ALA A 75 2.25 0.58 -6.28
C ALA A 75 2.24 1.16 -7.70
N TYR A 76 3.11 2.14 -7.97
CA TYR A 76 3.22 2.79 -9.28
C TYR A 76 3.65 1.81 -10.38
N PHE A 77 4.74 1.07 -10.18
CA PHE A 77 5.23 0.13 -11.18
C PHE A 77 4.27 -1.05 -11.37
N SER A 78 3.54 -1.46 -10.33
CA SER A 78 2.50 -2.48 -10.49
C SER A 78 1.40 -2.02 -11.46
N VAL A 79 0.87 -0.79 -11.30
CA VAL A 79 -0.12 -0.22 -12.24
C VAL A 79 0.47 -0.05 -13.63
N LYS A 80 1.72 0.40 -13.71
CA LYS A 80 2.42 0.54 -14.99
C LYS A 80 2.53 -0.79 -15.72
N ASN A 81 2.93 -1.86 -15.04
CA ASN A 81 3.05 -3.19 -15.63
C ASN A 81 1.69 -3.73 -16.12
N VAL A 82 0.61 -3.51 -15.34
CA VAL A 82 -0.74 -3.87 -15.79
C VAL A 82 -1.15 -3.08 -17.01
N ARG A 83 -0.90 -1.76 -17.02
CA ARG A 83 -1.19 -0.90 -18.15
C ARG A 83 -0.43 -1.34 -19.40
N ASP A 84 0.87 -1.57 -19.28
CA ASP A 84 1.72 -1.96 -20.42
C ASP A 84 1.38 -3.37 -20.94
N THR A 85 0.85 -4.27 -20.10
CA THR A 85 0.49 -5.65 -20.50
C THR A 85 -0.96 -5.79 -21.01
N VAL A 86 -1.92 -5.12 -20.36
CA VAL A 86 -3.36 -5.35 -20.57
C VAL A 86 -4.03 -4.20 -21.32
N TYR A 87 -3.57 -2.96 -21.12
CA TYR A 87 -4.19 -1.76 -21.69
C TYR A 87 -3.15 -0.75 -22.22
N PRO A 88 -2.30 -1.14 -23.19
CA PRO A 88 -1.17 -0.32 -23.63
C PRO A 88 -1.60 1.07 -24.13
N GLU A 89 -2.78 1.12 -24.76
CA GLU A 89 -3.35 2.34 -25.35
C GLU A 89 -3.99 3.30 -24.32
N ARG A 90 -4.15 2.86 -23.06
CA ARG A 90 -4.85 3.63 -22.02
C ARG A 90 -3.85 4.35 -21.11
N THR A 91 -4.35 5.38 -20.42
CA THR A 91 -3.57 6.13 -19.43
C THR A 91 -3.47 5.38 -18.11
N LEU A 92 -2.43 5.65 -17.32
CA LEU A 92 -2.26 5.06 -15.98
C LEU A 92 -3.45 5.37 -15.05
N TRP A 93 -4.01 6.57 -15.17
CA TRP A 93 -5.19 7.00 -14.40
C TRP A 93 -6.43 6.15 -14.69
N PHE A 94 -6.62 5.73 -15.95
CA PHE A 94 -7.71 4.83 -16.32
C PHE A 94 -7.58 3.48 -15.61
N VAL A 95 -6.39 2.88 -15.64
CA VAL A 95 -6.12 1.60 -14.97
C VAL A 95 -6.27 1.71 -13.46
N ALA A 96 -5.75 2.79 -12.85
CA ALA A 96 -5.94 3.04 -11.42
C ALA A 96 -7.44 3.20 -11.05
N GLY A 97 -8.21 3.90 -11.89
CA GLY A 97 -9.65 4.06 -11.72
C GLY A 97 -10.43 2.74 -11.85
N ASP A 98 -10.04 1.89 -12.80
CA ASP A 98 -10.63 0.55 -12.97
C ASP A 98 -10.38 -0.34 -11.74
N PHE A 99 -9.15 -0.33 -11.22
CA PHE A 99 -8.82 -1.00 -9.96
C PHE A 99 -9.71 -0.48 -8.81
N PHE A 100 -9.88 0.83 -8.71
CA PHE A 100 -10.72 1.45 -7.68
C PHE A 100 -12.19 1.03 -7.81
N ALA A 101 -12.73 0.99 -9.03
CA ALA A 101 -14.09 0.55 -9.27
C ALA A 101 -14.31 -0.91 -8.83
N VAL A 102 -13.40 -1.81 -9.21
CA VAL A 102 -13.46 -3.24 -8.81
C VAL A 102 -13.39 -3.39 -7.29
N TRP A 103 -12.49 -2.66 -6.65
CA TRP A 103 -12.37 -2.67 -5.19
C TRP A 103 -13.64 -2.15 -4.50
N ALA A 104 -14.17 -1.01 -4.96
CA ALA A 104 -15.39 -0.41 -4.40
C ALA A 104 -16.58 -1.36 -4.50
N MET A 105 -16.73 -2.03 -5.66
CA MET A 105 -17.76 -3.05 -5.85
C MET A 105 -17.58 -4.23 -4.89
N GLY A 106 -16.35 -4.70 -4.67
CA GLY A 106 -16.02 -5.74 -3.70
C GLY A 106 -16.39 -5.35 -2.26
N VAL A 107 -16.09 -4.11 -1.86
CA VAL A 107 -16.45 -3.57 -0.54
C VAL A 107 -17.97 -3.48 -0.36
N ILE A 108 -18.67 -2.93 -1.35
CA ILE A 108 -20.15 -2.84 -1.34
C ILE A 108 -20.78 -4.23 -1.24
N PHE A 109 -20.24 -5.20 -1.97
CA PHE A 109 -20.71 -6.58 -1.91
C PHE A 109 -20.52 -7.20 -0.53
N LEU A 110 -19.35 -7.04 0.10
CA LEU A 110 -19.09 -7.51 1.45
C LEU A 110 -20.01 -6.83 2.48
N ALA A 111 -20.18 -5.51 2.37
CA ALA A 111 -21.07 -4.75 3.24
C ALA A 111 -22.52 -5.22 3.10
N SER A 112 -23.03 -5.40 1.88
CA SER A 112 -24.41 -5.86 1.65
C SER A 112 -24.67 -7.28 2.17
N LYS A 113 -23.69 -8.19 2.06
CA LYS A 113 -23.76 -9.52 2.69
C LYS A 113 -23.74 -9.44 4.21
N GLY A 114 -22.92 -8.57 4.78
CA GLY A 114 -22.89 -8.30 6.22
C GLY A 114 -24.24 -7.78 6.74
N VAL A 115 -24.81 -6.79 6.04
CA VAL A 115 -26.12 -6.20 6.37
C VAL A 115 -27.23 -7.25 6.28
N ARG A 116 -27.28 -8.05 5.20
CA ARG A 116 -28.27 -9.13 5.07
C ARG A 116 -28.17 -10.15 6.20
N ARG A 117 -26.95 -10.53 6.59
CA ARG A 117 -26.70 -11.50 7.67
C ARG A 117 -27.10 -10.98 9.05
N ILE A 118 -27.00 -9.67 9.29
CA ILE A 118 -27.43 -9.03 10.53
C ILE A 118 -28.95 -8.91 10.56
N PHE A 119 -29.58 -8.50 9.46
CA PHE A 119 -31.04 -8.40 9.35
C PHE A 119 -31.74 -9.76 9.47
N SER A 120 -31.20 -10.82 8.84
CA SER A 120 -31.77 -12.17 8.97
C SER A 120 -31.63 -12.77 10.36
N ARG A 121 -30.73 -12.22 11.21
CA ARG A 121 -30.52 -12.67 12.59
C ARG A 121 -31.42 -11.95 13.60
N ASN A 122 -31.98 -10.81 13.21
CA ASN A 122 -32.84 -9.97 14.05
C ASN A 122 -34.32 -10.05 13.66
N GLN A 123 -34.71 -11.01 12.81
CA GLN A 123 -36.12 -11.30 12.52
C GLN A 123 -36.60 -12.30 13.60
N PRO A 124 -37.44 -11.89 14.57
CA PRO A 124 -38.10 -12.84 15.46
C PRO A 124 -39.23 -13.52 14.68
N ASP A 125 -39.37 -14.83 14.86
CA ASP A 125 -40.50 -15.63 14.38
C ASP A 125 -41.85 -15.08 14.86
#